data_AF-A0A5P9CXN2-F1
#
_entry.id   AF-A0A5P9CXN2-F1
#
_cell.length_a   1.000
_cell.length_b   1.000
_cell.length_c   1.000
_cell.angle_alpha   90.00
_cell.angle_beta   90.00
_cell.angle_gamma   90.00
#
_symmetry.space_group_name_H-M   'P 1'
#
loop_
_entity.id
_entity.type
_entity.pdbx_description
1 polymer ?
#
loop_
_entity_poly.entity_id
_entity_poly.type
_entity_poly.pdbx_seq_one_letter_code
_entity_poly.pdbx_strand_id
1 'polypeptide(L)'
;MSELRDQIDAARAKVAHLRIRAERPDARLEDEFALEKARTRLLTLELRHLKQRSTSVSSVTRGESHRQSERRSKFVGTNREQFRRRPSSARERAEAAFSALGQKNGPKKETT
;
A
#
# COMPACT_ATOMS: atom_id res chain seq x y z
N MET A 1 -10.26 -24.17 14.77
CA MET A 1 -8.95 -23.53 14.48
C MET A 1 -9.13 -22.66 13.24
N SER A 2 -8.58 -21.44 13.21
CA SER A 2 -8.91 -20.47 12.15
C SER A 2 -8.33 -20.91 10.80
N GLU A 3 -9.17 -21.13 9.79
CA GLU A 3 -8.81 -21.54 8.42
C GLU A 3 -7.61 -20.76 7.84
N LEU A 4 -7.48 -19.47 8.18
CA LEU A 4 -6.37 -18.64 7.73
C LEU A 4 -5.01 -19.04 8.36
N ARG A 5 -4.99 -19.51 9.61
CA ARG A 5 -3.77 -20.03 10.24
C ARG A 5 -3.32 -21.32 9.57
N ASP A 6 -4.26 -22.22 9.28
CA ASP A 6 -3.96 -23.46 8.56
C ASP A 6 -3.39 -23.15 7.16
N GLN A 7 -3.93 -22.15 6.47
CA GLN A 7 -3.37 -21.66 5.21
C GLN A 7 -1.95 -21.07 5.34
N ILE A 8 -1.66 -20.36 6.44
CA ILE A 8 -0.33 -19.82 6.73
C ILE A 8 0.66 -20.96 6.98
N ASP A 9 0.29 -21.94 7.79
CA ASP A 9 1.16 -23.08 8.11
C ASP A 9 1.45 -23.93 6.88
N ALA A 10 0.43 -24.18 6.03
CA ALA A 10 0.62 -24.83 4.74
C ALA A 10 1.54 -24.03 3.80
N ALA A 11 1.40 -22.70 3.76
CA ALA A 11 2.28 -21.83 2.97
C ALA A 11 3.72 -21.85 3.48
N ARG A 12 3.94 -21.90 4.80
CA ARG A 12 5.27 -22.04 5.43
C ARG A 12 5.93 -23.36 5.04
N ALA A 13 5.20 -24.47 5.13
CA ALA A 13 5.69 -25.77 4.70
C ALA A 13 6.09 -25.75 3.22
N LYS A 14 5.29 -25.09 2.36
CA LYS A 14 5.60 -24.94 0.93
C LYS A 14 6.86 -24.10 0.68
N VAL A 15 7.05 -23.00 1.41
CA VAL A 15 8.28 -22.20 1.33
C VAL A 15 9.50 -23.01 1.76
N ALA A 16 9.40 -23.77 2.86
CA ALA A 16 10.49 -24.62 3.32
C ALA A 16 10.88 -25.67 2.27
N HIS A 17 9.90 -26.33 1.66
CA HIS A 17 10.14 -27.30 0.60
C HIS A 17 10.80 -26.68 -0.64
N LEU A 18 10.30 -25.53 -1.11
CA LEU A 18 10.87 -24.85 -2.29
C LEU A 18 12.25 -24.25 -2.01
N ARG A 19 12.53 -23.88 -0.76
CA ARG A 19 13.84 -23.40 -0.34
C ARG A 19 14.90 -24.49 -0.51
N ILE A 20 14.61 -25.70 -0.03
CA ILE A 20 15.51 -26.84 -0.19
C ILE A 20 15.76 -27.14 -1.68
N ARG A 21 14.75 -26.96 -2.53
CA ARG A 21 14.89 -27.15 -3.99
C ARG A 21 15.75 -26.07 -4.64
N ALA A 22 15.54 -24.80 -4.31
CA ALA A 22 16.27 -23.67 -4.88
C ALA A 22 17.72 -23.57 -4.37
N GLU A 23 18.02 -24.13 -3.19
CA GLU A 23 19.40 -24.16 -2.64
C GLU A 23 20.28 -25.25 -3.28
N ARG A 24 19.73 -26.09 -4.16
CA ARG A 24 20.51 -27.14 -4.82
C ARG A 24 21.49 -26.54 -5.83
N PRO A 25 22.69 -27.12 -6.01
CA PRO A 25 23.67 -26.64 -7.00
C PRO A 25 23.16 -26.67 -8.44
N ASP A 26 22.19 -27.54 -8.74
CA ASP A 26 21.53 -27.70 -10.04
C ASP A 26 20.18 -26.98 -10.13
N ALA A 27 19.86 -26.13 -9.15
CA ALA A 27 18.62 -25.39 -9.13
C ALA A 27 18.51 -24.49 -10.36
N ARG A 28 17.34 -24.50 -10.99
CA ARG A 28 17.06 -23.62 -12.13
C ARG A 28 16.44 -22.32 -11.65
N LEU A 29 16.47 -21.31 -12.52
CA LEU A 29 15.79 -20.03 -12.29
C LEU A 29 14.29 -20.22 -11.99
N GLU A 30 13.65 -21.26 -12.55
CA GLU A 30 12.26 -21.59 -12.26
C GLU A 30 12.04 -22.01 -10.79
N ASP A 31 13.01 -22.69 -10.16
CA ASP A 31 12.93 -23.09 -8.75
C ASP A 31 13.04 -21.87 -7.82
N GLU A 32 13.94 -20.93 -8.13
CA GLU A 32 14.05 -19.65 -7.43
C GLU A 32 12.77 -18.82 -7.58
N PHE A 33 12.23 -18.74 -8.80
CA PHE A 33 10.98 -18.03 -9.06
C PHE A 33 9.80 -18.67 -8.30
N ALA A 34 9.74 -20.00 -8.26
CA ALA A 34 8.73 -20.73 -7.49
C ALA A 34 8.84 -20.43 -5.98
N LEU A 35 10.06 -20.39 -5.45
CA LEU A 35 10.32 -20.01 -4.06
C LEU A 35 9.85 -18.58 -3.78
N GLU A 36 10.17 -17.63 -4.64
CA GLU A 36 9.80 -16.23 -4.45
C GLU A 36 8.28 -16.01 -4.54
N LYS A 37 7.61 -16.72 -5.44
CA LYS A 37 6.15 -16.76 -5.51
C LYS A 37 5.53 -17.32 -4.22
N ALA A 38 6.13 -18.36 -3.64
CA ALA A 38 5.66 -18.94 -2.37
C ALA A 38 5.88 -17.98 -1.19
N ARG A 39 7.01 -17.28 -1.13
CA ARG A 39 7.30 -16.24 -0.12
C ARG A 39 6.29 -15.10 -0.20
N THR A 40 6.03 -14.60 -1.40
CA THR A 40 5.03 -13.54 -1.63
C THR A 40 3.64 -13.97 -1.17
N ARG A 41 3.27 -15.23 -1.42
CA ARG A 41 1.99 -15.80 -0.96
C ARG A 41 1.93 -15.86 0.57
N LEU A 42 2.98 -16.34 1.22
CA LEU A 42 3.06 -16.39 2.69
C LEU A 42 2.92 -14.98 3.30
N LEU A 43 3.70 -14.01 2.80
CA LEU A 43 3.63 -12.62 3.25
C LEU A 43 2.21 -12.05 3.12
N THR A 44 1.54 -12.30 2.00
CA THR A 44 0.16 -11.85 1.77
C THR A 44 -0.80 -12.41 2.83
N LEU A 45 -0.66 -13.69 3.18
CA LEU A 45 -1.50 -14.33 4.20
C LEU A 45 -1.21 -13.79 5.60
N GLU A 46 0.07 -13.56 5.94
CA GLU A 46 0.47 -12.98 7.23
C GLU A 46 -0.04 -11.54 7.38
N LEU A 47 0.05 -10.71 6.33
CA LEU A 47 -0.54 -9.37 6.31
C LEU A 47 -2.07 -9.40 6.49
N ARG A 48 -2.76 -10.37 5.87
CA ARG A 48 -4.20 -10.56 6.06
C ARG A 48 -4.53 -10.94 7.51
N HIS A 49 -3.75 -11.83 8.11
CA HIS A 49 -3.94 -12.24 9.51
C HIS A 49 -3.69 -11.07 10.48
N LEU A 50 -2.65 -10.27 10.24
CA LEU A 50 -2.38 -9.05 11.01
C LEU A 50 -3.51 -8.03 10.88
N LYS A 51 -4.04 -7.82 9.67
CA LYS A 51 -5.16 -6.91 9.43
C LYS A 51 -6.44 -7.38 10.12
N GLN A 52 -6.72 -8.68 10.16
CA GLN A 52 -7.85 -9.22 10.93
C GLN A 52 -7.69 -8.95 12.42
N ARG A 53 -6.49 -9.17 12.97
CA ARG A 53 -6.19 -8.89 14.39
C ARG A 53 -6.28 -7.40 14.72
N SER A 54 -5.89 -6.50 13.82
CA SER A 54 -6.04 -5.06 14.06
C SER A 54 -7.50 -4.61 14.03
N THR A 55 -8.30 -5.15 13.11
CA THR A 55 -9.74 -4.83 13.04
C THR A 55 -10.51 -5.36 14.26
N SER A 56 -10.16 -6.54 14.78
CA SER A 56 -10.84 -7.11 15.96
C SER A 56 -10.58 -6.26 17.21
N VAL A 57 -9.35 -5.75 17.42
CA VAL A 57 -9.04 -4.90 18.59
C VAL A 57 -9.69 -3.52 18.47
N SER A 58 -9.80 -2.96 17.26
CA SER A 58 -10.50 -1.68 17.02
C SER A 58 -12.02 -1.75 17.21
N SER A 59 -12.61 -2.95 17.14
CA SER A 59 -14.05 -3.14 17.32
C SER A 59 -14.48 -3.22 18.79
N VAL A 60 -13.57 -3.60 19.70
CA VAL A 60 -13.86 -3.70 21.14
C VAL A 60 -13.88 -2.32 21.80
N THR A 61 -13.26 -1.30 21.21
CA THR A 61 -13.27 0.08 21.72
C THR A 61 -14.30 0.99 21.04
N ARG A 62 -15.19 0.44 20.19
CA ARG A 62 -16.25 1.19 19.49
C ARG A 62 -17.66 0.68 19.79
N GLY A 63 -17.87 0.22 21.01
CA GLY A 63 -19.22 0.10 21.57
C GLY A 63 -19.72 1.48 21.99
N GLU A 64 -20.36 2.18 21.04
CA GLU A 64 -21.14 3.43 21.14
C GLU A 64 -20.68 4.43 20.08
N SER A 65 -21.18 4.25 18.86
CA SER A 65 -21.70 5.36 18.06
C SER A 65 -22.06 4.87 16.66
N HIS A 66 -23.36 4.90 16.41
CA HIS A 66 -23.99 5.23 15.14
C HIS A 66 -23.74 4.33 13.92
N ARG A 67 -24.85 3.65 13.56
CA ARG A 67 -25.26 3.36 12.18
C ARG A 67 -24.88 4.51 11.24
N GLN A 68 -23.97 4.26 10.29
CA GLN A 68 -24.11 4.71 8.90
C GLN A 68 -22.85 4.42 8.08
N SER A 69 -23.11 4.03 6.83
CA SER A 69 -22.33 4.40 5.65
C SER A 69 -21.00 3.69 5.42
N GLU A 70 -21.08 2.69 4.54
CA GLU A 70 -20.33 2.60 3.29
C GLU A 70 -19.09 3.50 3.11
N ARG A 71 -18.01 2.81 2.67
CA ARG A 71 -16.91 3.30 1.83
C ARG A 71 -15.87 4.22 2.48
N ARG A 72 -14.63 3.72 2.38
CA ARG A 72 -13.33 4.43 2.32
C ARG A 72 -12.67 4.92 3.62
N SER A 73 -11.42 4.48 3.71
CA SER A 73 -10.23 5.30 3.94
C SER A 73 -9.98 5.83 5.34
N LYS A 74 -8.88 5.36 5.97
CA LYS A 74 -7.93 6.23 6.71
C LYS A 74 -6.50 5.65 6.60
N PHE A 75 -5.85 5.86 5.46
CA PHE A 75 -4.41 6.09 5.45
C PHE A 75 -4.23 7.58 5.76
N VAL A 76 -3.58 7.85 6.89
CA VAL A 76 -2.74 9.02 7.16
C VAL A 76 -3.43 10.39 7.10
N GLY A 77 -3.62 10.96 8.30
CA GLY A 77 -3.81 12.39 8.47
C GLY A 77 -2.65 13.18 7.86
N THR A 78 -2.94 14.45 7.54
CA THR A 78 -2.06 15.47 6.93
C THR A 78 -1.84 15.33 5.41
N ASN A 79 -2.78 15.86 4.60
CA ASN A 79 -2.57 16.52 3.28
C ASN A 79 -3.85 16.59 2.42
N ARG A 80 -5.02 16.91 2.99
CA ARG A 80 -6.29 16.90 2.24
C ARG A 80 -6.48 18.10 1.28
N GLU A 81 -5.73 19.18 1.44
CA GLU A 81 -5.86 20.36 0.56
C GLU A 81 -4.93 20.35 -0.66
N GLN A 82 -3.80 19.64 -0.63
CA GLN A 82 -2.86 19.65 -1.77
C GLN A 82 -3.27 18.71 -2.92
N PHE A 83 -4.18 17.76 -2.69
CA PHE A 83 -4.58 16.76 -3.70
C PHE A 83 -5.78 17.16 -4.57
N ARG A 84 -6.50 18.22 -4.22
CA ARG A 84 -7.66 18.69 -5.02
C ARG A 84 -7.30 19.56 -6.22
N ARG A 85 -6.01 19.90 -6.39
CA ARG A 85 -5.53 20.77 -7.49
C ARG A 85 -4.42 20.14 -8.30
N ARG A 86 -4.43 18.81 -8.45
CA ARG A 86 -3.52 18.16 -9.41
C ARG A 86 -4.22 18.12 -10.77
N PRO A 87 -3.75 18.91 -11.75
CA PRO A 87 -4.32 18.91 -13.09
C PRO A 87 -4.30 17.50 -13.68
N SER A 88 -5.47 17.01 -14.04
CA SER A 88 -5.67 15.61 -14.46
C SER A 88 -5.27 15.39 -15.93
N SER A 89 -5.16 16.46 -16.71
CA SER A 89 -4.78 16.42 -18.13
C SER A 89 -3.41 17.08 -18.41
N ALA A 90 -2.78 16.71 -19.53
CA ALA A 90 -1.50 17.29 -19.96
C ALA A 90 -1.62 18.80 -20.25
N ARG A 91 -2.76 19.24 -20.81
CA ARG A 91 -3.07 20.65 -21.08
C ARG A 91 -3.17 21.45 -19.78
N GLU A 92 -3.89 20.94 -18.80
CA GLU A 92 -4.09 21.60 -17.51
C GLU A 92 -2.77 21.67 -16.70
N ARG A 93 -1.88 20.68 -16.88
CA ARG A 93 -0.50 20.72 -16.36
C ARG A 93 0.33 21.83 -17.01
N ALA A 94 0.23 22.01 -18.33
CA ALA A 94 0.95 23.04 -19.05
C ALA A 94 0.46 24.45 -18.69
N GLU A 95 -0.85 24.66 -18.58
CA GLU A 95 -1.45 25.94 -18.17
C GLU A 95 -1.03 26.32 -16.74
N ALA A 96 -1.05 25.37 -15.79
CA ALA A 96 -0.59 25.61 -14.42
C ALA A 96 0.91 25.96 -14.34
N ALA A 97 1.75 25.29 -15.14
CA ALA A 97 3.18 25.60 -15.21
C ALA A 97 3.43 27.01 -15.80
N PHE A 98 2.66 27.41 -16.81
CA PHE A 98 2.76 28.73 -17.41
C PHE A 98 2.35 29.84 -16.44
N SER A 99 1.24 29.67 -15.71
CA SER A 99 0.81 30.64 -14.69
C SER A 99 1.83 30.79 -13.55
N ALA A 100 2.51 29.70 -13.16
CA ALA A 100 3.53 29.73 -12.11
C ALA A 100 4.80 30.49 -12.53
N LEU A 101 5.13 30.53 -13.82
CA LEU A 101 6.27 31.27 -14.35
C LEU A 101 6.01 32.79 -14.42
N GLY A 102 4.77 33.20 -14.70
CA GLY A 102 4.38 34.61 -14.76
C GLY A 102 4.46 35.36 -13.42
N GLN A 103 4.37 34.65 -12.29
CA GLN A 103 4.44 35.28 -10.95
C GLN A 103 5.87 35.50 -10.45
N LYS A 104 6.90 34.89 -11.05
CA LYS A 104 8.29 35.08 -10.62
C LYS A 104 8.96 36.33 -11.22
N ASN A 105 8.35 36.97 -12.23
CA ASN A 105 8.92 38.12 -12.92
C ASN A 105 7.98 39.36 -12.93
N GLY A 106 7.30 39.62 -11.80
CA GLY A 106 6.64 40.91 -11.56
C GLY A 106 7.65 41.97 -11.06
N PRO A 107 7.52 43.25 -11.46
CA PRO A 107 8.59 44.24 -11.34
C PRO A 107 8.92 44.54 -9.88
N LYS A 108 10.23 44.58 -9.56
CA LYS A 108 10.73 45.13 -8.30
C LYS A 108 10.20 46.56 -8.19
N LYS A 109 9.28 46.80 -7.26
CA LYS A 109 8.97 48.17 -6.84
C LYS A 109 10.18 48.67 -6.05
N GLU A 110 10.96 49.52 -6.69
CA GLU A 110 11.92 50.38 -6.02
C GLU A 110 11.15 51.26 -5.05
N THR A 111 11.47 51.14 -3.76
CA THR A 111 11.05 52.10 -2.73
C THR A 111 12.24 52.98 -2.43
N THR A 112 11.97 54.26 -2.63
CA THR A 112 12.70 55.49 -2.30
C THR A 112 13.49 55.46 -1.01
#